data_AF-A0A7Z9Q1N1-F1
#
_entry.id   AF-A0A7Z9Q1N1-F1
#
_cell.length_a   1.000
_cell.length_b   1.000
_cell.length_c   1.000
_cell.angle_alpha   90.00
_cell.angle_beta   90.00
_cell.angle_gamma   90.00
#
_symmetry.space_group_name_H-M   'P 1'
#
loop_
_entity.id
_entity.type
_entity.pdbx_description
1 polymer ?
#
loop_
_entity_poly.entity_id
_entity_poly.type
_entity_poly.pdbx_seq_one_letter_code
_entity_poly.pdbx_strand_id
1 'polypeptide(L)'
;MIKKYYEPRQMRGKYCKVEHQERSDGCDYFFAYLDNYPDSRPEFEGNGGRFVLRSSRSAFENVFIYNRSNGSLDISAKGGRPVREEMQRVFCKCILDWEFDAKVHQPPPYQLDHLFVSSAALPLELGDGIESVDITRMRIEQLGVPGYIELKCDRGSPPGAMYQEIERSLNPSRINRSSIKVRSVTISIVFGRDGRGRNSRASFDVTVPHTCNLKDRPEEQRTVIEKCLKRWGIST
;
A
#
# COMPACT_ATOMS: atom_id res chain seq x y z
N MET A 1 2.01 -24.73 -8.44
CA MET A 1 1.08 -24.07 -7.49
C MET A 1 0.34 -22.90 -8.14
N ILE A 2 1.02 -21.89 -8.69
CA ILE A 2 0.39 -20.75 -9.37
C ILE A 2 -0.63 -21.14 -10.47
N LYS A 3 -0.33 -22.15 -11.29
CA LYS A 3 -1.27 -22.67 -12.31
C LYS A 3 -2.60 -23.16 -11.69
N LYS A 4 -2.51 -23.90 -10.58
CA LYS A 4 -3.65 -24.44 -9.83
C LYS A 4 -4.54 -23.32 -9.25
N TYR A 5 -4.01 -22.10 -9.13
CA TYR A 5 -4.83 -20.96 -8.75
C TYR A 5 -5.64 -20.41 -9.93
N TYR A 6 -4.98 -20.11 -11.05
CA TYR A 6 -5.59 -19.42 -12.19
C TYR A 6 -6.45 -20.32 -13.09
N GLU A 7 -6.02 -21.54 -13.38
CA GLU A 7 -6.70 -22.43 -14.33
C GLU A 7 -8.16 -22.73 -13.93
N PRO A 8 -8.46 -23.22 -12.71
CA PRO A 8 -9.84 -23.54 -12.34
C PRO A 8 -10.71 -22.30 -12.10
N ARG A 9 -10.12 -21.15 -11.75
CA ARG A 9 -10.88 -19.93 -11.39
C ARG A 9 -11.13 -19.01 -12.58
N GLN A 10 -10.20 -18.99 -13.52
CA GLN A 10 -10.13 -17.98 -14.57
C GLN A 10 -9.89 -18.59 -15.94
N MET A 11 -9.73 -19.92 -16.08
CA MET A 11 -9.46 -20.59 -17.36
C MET A 11 -8.24 -20.03 -18.12
N ARG A 12 -7.25 -19.54 -17.38
CA ARG A 12 -5.96 -19.04 -17.88
C ARG A 12 -4.82 -19.56 -16.99
N GLY A 13 -3.57 -19.48 -17.43
CA GLY A 13 -2.41 -19.97 -16.68
C GLY A 13 -2.19 -21.49 -16.74
N LYS A 14 -2.67 -22.13 -17.81
CA LYS A 14 -2.37 -23.52 -18.16
C LYS A 14 -0.86 -23.72 -18.41
N TYR A 15 -0.23 -22.77 -19.08
CA TYR A 15 1.22 -22.70 -19.27
C TYR A 15 1.80 -21.66 -18.31
N CYS A 16 2.98 -21.96 -17.78
CA CYS A 16 3.71 -21.07 -16.88
C CYS A 16 5.19 -21.29 -17.09
N LYS A 17 5.93 -20.20 -17.33
CA LYS A 17 7.40 -20.15 -17.33
C LYS A 17 7.81 -19.23 -16.19
N VAL A 18 8.77 -19.66 -15.37
CA VAL A 18 9.32 -18.84 -14.29
C VAL A 18 10.78 -18.53 -14.62
N GLU A 19 11.15 -17.26 -14.54
CA GLU A 19 12.54 -16.80 -14.65
C GLU A 19 12.97 -16.18 -13.32
N HIS A 20 14.15 -16.56 -12.84
CA HIS A 20 14.75 -16.04 -11.61
C HIS A 20 15.97 -15.19 -11.95
N GLN A 21 16.08 -14.04 -11.32
CA GLN A 21 17.20 -13.12 -11.46
C GLN A 21 17.61 -12.61 -10.07
N GLU A 22 18.87 -12.82 -9.70
CA GLU A 22 19.47 -12.16 -8.54
C GLU A 22 19.94 -10.78 -8.96
N ARG A 23 19.63 -9.75 -8.16
CA ARG A 23 20.08 -8.38 -8.41
C ARG A 23 21.11 -7.92 -7.39
N SER A 24 21.90 -6.92 -7.79
CA SER A 24 22.97 -6.34 -6.98
C SER A 24 22.47 -5.64 -5.71
N ASP A 25 21.16 -5.38 -5.61
CA ASP A 25 20.48 -4.83 -4.44
C ASP A 25 20.17 -5.90 -3.36
N GLY A 26 20.56 -7.16 -3.59
CA GLY A 26 20.31 -8.27 -2.67
C GLY A 26 18.88 -8.82 -2.73
N CYS A 27 18.10 -8.42 -3.74
CA CYS A 27 16.76 -8.94 -3.99
C CYS A 27 16.74 -10.02 -5.07
N ASP A 28 15.92 -11.04 -4.85
CA ASP A 28 15.56 -12.06 -5.84
C ASP A 28 14.30 -11.67 -6.57
N TYR A 29 14.38 -11.62 -7.89
CA TYR A 29 13.24 -11.37 -8.77
C TYR A 29 12.79 -12.69 -9.40
N PHE A 30 11.51 -13.00 -9.27
CA PHE A 30 10.88 -14.13 -9.94
C PHE A 30 9.78 -13.63 -10.87
N PHE A 31 9.95 -13.83 -12.17
CA PHE A 31 8.98 -13.49 -13.20
C PHE A 31 8.22 -14.75 -13.59
N ALA A 32 6.95 -14.84 -13.20
CA ALA A 32 6.08 -15.92 -13.63
C ALA A 32 5.21 -15.46 -14.81
N TYR A 33 5.55 -15.94 -16.01
CA TYR A 33 4.81 -15.71 -17.25
C TYR A 33 3.76 -16.81 -17.44
N LEU A 34 2.48 -16.44 -17.42
CA LEU A 34 1.34 -17.33 -17.57
C LEU A 34 0.62 -17.09 -18.88
N ASP A 35 0.11 -18.13 -19.54
CA ASP A 35 -0.76 -17.92 -20.71
C ASP A 35 -2.09 -17.26 -20.29
N ASN A 36 -2.53 -16.30 -21.10
CA ASN A 36 -3.75 -15.56 -20.92
C ASN A 36 -4.87 -16.11 -21.81
N TYR A 37 -6.04 -15.47 -21.76
CA TYR A 37 -7.13 -15.77 -22.68
C TYR A 37 -6.65 -15.71 -24.14
N PRO A 38 -7.09 -16.66 -24.98
CA PRO A 38 -6.92 -16.54 -26.43
C PRO A 38 -7.59 -15.24 -26.89
N ASP A 39 -6.83 -14.37 -27.53
CA ASP A 39 -7.35 -13.19 -28.21
C ASP A 39 -7.33 -13.46 -29.71
N SER A 40 -8.42 -13.15 -30.40
CA SER A 40 -8.55 -13.36 -31.84
C SER A 40 -8.66 -12.00 -32.50
N ARG A 41 -7.63 -11.64 -33.28
CA ARG A 41 -7.58 -10.34 -33.92
C ARG A 41 -7.80 -10.49 -35.43
N PRO A 42 -8.71 -9.69 -36.02
CA PRO A 42 -8.81 -9.60 -37.46
C PRO A 42 -7.53 -8.94 -38.00
N GLU A 43 -6.82 -9.64 -38.86
CA GLU A 43 -5.59 -9.19 -39.52
C GLU A 43 -5.76 -9.32 -41.04
N PHE A 44 -5.06 -8.48 -41.81
CA PHE A 44 -4.92 -8.66 -43.25
C PHE A 44 -3.53 -9.22 -43.55
N GLU A 45 -3.45 -10.38 -44.19
CA GLU A 45 -2.17 -10.93 -44.63
C GLU A 45 -1.56 -10.07 -45.75
N GLY A 46 -0.24 -9.88 -45.71
CA GLY A 46 0.51 -9.00 -46.62
C GLY A 46 0.31 -9.32 -48.11
N ASN A 47 0.48 -8.29 -48.95
CA ASN A 47 0.38 -8.22 -50.43
C ASN A 47 -0.75 -9.00 -51.14
N GLY A 48 -1.79 -9.42 -50.40
CA GLY A 48 -3.02 -9.96 -50.98
C GLY A 48 -4.29 -9.51 -50.25
N GLY A 49 -4.18 -8.81 -49.11
CA GLY A 49 -5.34 -8.22 -48.41
C GLY A 49 -6.37 -9.26 -47.97
N ARG A 50 -5.96 -10.51 -47.76
CA ARG A 50 -6.88 -11.56 -47.28
C ARG A 50 -7.15 -11.34 -45.81
N PHE A 51 -8.43 -11.18 -45.47
CA PHE A 51 -8.89 -11.13 -44.08
C PHE A 51 -8.68 -12.50 -43.41
N VAL A 52 -7.96 -12.52 -42.30
CA VAL A 52 -7.76 -13.69 -41.47
C VAL A 52 -8.02 -13.36 -40.01
N LEU A 53 -8.59 -14.30 -39.27
CA LEU A 53 -8.70 -14.19 -37.82
C LEU A 53 -7.51 -14.91 -37.19
N ARG A 54 -6.50 -14.17 -36.70
CA ARG A 54 -5.34 -14.76 -36.05
C ARG A 54 -5.62 -14.90 -34.55
N SER A 55 -5.66 -16.14 -34.07
CA SER A 55 -5.71 -16.42 -32.63
C SER A 55 -4.29 -16.36 -32.06
N SER A 56 -4.09 -15.53 -31.05
CA SER A 56 -2.85 -15.46 -30.29
C SER A 56 -3.13 -15.70 -28.80
N ARG A 57 -2.26 -16.47 -28.15
CA ARG A 57 -2.26 -16.61 -26.69
C ARG A 57 -1.24 -15.64 -26.14
N SER A 58 -1.70 -14.48 -25.69
CA SER A 58 -0.84 -13.55 -24.95
C SER A 58 -0.42 -14.17 -23.60
N ALA A 59 0.67 -13.68 -23.02
CA ALA A 59 1.05 -14.02 -21.65
C ALA A 59 0.76 -12.83 -20.71
N PHE A 60 0.48 -13.12 -19.45
CA PHE A 60 0.48 -12.13 -18.38
C PHE A 60 1.51 -12.51 -17.34
N GLU A 61 2.02 -11.52 -16.61
CA GLU A 61 3.07 -11.72 -15.63
C GLU A 61 2.56 -11.55 -14.20
N ASN A 62 3.12 -12.36 -13.30
CA ASN A 62 3.19 -12.08 -11.88
C ASN A 62 4.66 -11.93 -11.51
N VAL A 63 5.00 -10.87 -10.79
CA VAL A 63 6.37 -10.59 -10.35
C VAL A 63 6.45 -10.71 -8.84
N PHE A 64 7.45 -11.45 -8.36
CA PHE A 64 7.80 -11.57 -6.95
C PHE A 64 9.18 -10.97 -6.73
N ILE A 65 9.31 -10.12 -5.72
CA ILE A 65 10.56 -9.51 -5.31
C ILE A 65 10.79 -9.89 -3.85
N TYR A 66 11.80 -10.71 -3.59
CA TYR A 66 12.13 -11.18 -2.25
C TYR A 66 13.46 -10.59 -1.79
N ASN A 67 13.45 -9.84 -0.70
CA ASN A 67 14.67 -9.30 -0.11
C ASN A 67 15.20 -10.27 0.95
N ARG A 68 16.35 -10.89 0.68
CA ARG A 68 16.96 -11.90 1.57
C ARG A 68 17.37 -11.34 2.92
N SER A 69 17.72 -10.05 3.00
CA SER A 69 18.27 -9.44 4.22
C SER A 69 17.22 -9.22 5.32
N ASN A 70 15.98 -8.91 4.93
CA ASN A 70 14.89 -8.59 5.86
C ASN A 70 13.66 -9.50 5.70
N GLY A 71 13.70 -10.45 4.77
CA GLY A 71 12.64 -11.41 4.51
C GLY A 71 11.36 -10.81 3.89
N SER A 72 11.42 -9.57 3.39
CA SER A 72 10.24 -8.93 2.78
C SER A 72 9.94 -9.48 1.39
N LEU A 73 8.65 -9.55 1.07
CA LEU A 73 8.13 -10.03 -0.20
C LEU A 73 7.17 -9.00 -0.79
N ASP A 74 7.53 -8.44 -1.93
CA ASP A 74 6.64 -7.62 -2.75
C ASP A 74 6.13 -8.43 -3.95
N ILE A 75 4.86 -8.23 -4.28
CA ILE A 75 4.16 -8.99 -5.31
C ILE A 75 3.40 -8.02 -6.20
N SER A 76 3.66 -8.09 -7.51
CA SER A 76 2.87 -7.45 -8.54
C SER A 76 2.05 -8.51 -9.26
N ALA A 77 0.73 -8.51 -9.04
CA ALA A 77 -0.21 -9.43 -9.67
C ALA A 77 -1.58 -8.76 -9.84
N LYS A 78 -2.24 -9.01 -10.99
CA LYS A 78 -3.60 -8.49 -11.24
C LYS A 78 -4.65 -9.30 -10.48
N GLY A 79 -5.59 -8.61 -9.84
CA GLY A 79 -6.74 -9.20 -9.14
C GLY A 79 -6.83 -8.88 -7.64
N GLY A 80 -6.05 -7.90 -7.17
CA GLY A 80 -6.22 -7.31 -5.84
C GLY A 80 -5.84 -8.24 -4.69
N ARG A 81 -6.41 -7.98 -3.51
CA ARG A 81 -6.08 -8.66 -2.25
C ARG A 81 -6.21 -10.20 -2.33
N PRO A 82 -7.28 -10.79 -2.87
CA PRO A 82 -7.43 -12.25 -2.89
C PRO A 82 -6.36 -12.96 -3.73
N VAL A 83 -5.94 -12.34 -4.84
CA VAL A 83 -4.84 -12.88 -5.66
C VAL A 83 -3.54 -12.73 -4.91
N ARG A 84 -3.27 -11.55 -4.32
CA ARG A 84 -2.03 -11.27 -3.61
C ARG A 84 -1.80 -12.23 -2.43
N GLU A 85 -2.82 -12.47 -1.61
CA GLU A 85 -2.74 -13.40 -0.47
C GLU A 85 -2.43 -14.84 -0.91
N GLU A 86 -3.02 -15.31 -2.01
CA GLU A 86 -2.67 -16.61 -2.56
C GLU A 86 -1.25 -16.62 -3.12
N MET A 87 -0.83 -15.57 -3.84
CA MET A 87 0.51 -15.48 -4.38
C MET A 87 1.56 -15.51 -3.26
N GLN A 88 1.29 -14.89 -2.10
CA GLN A 88 2.13 -15.01 -0.90
C GLN A 88 2.23 -16.47 -0.44
N ARG A 89 1.09 -17.16 -0.27
CA ARG A 89 1.05 -18.57 0.12
C ARG A 89 1.86 -19.45 -0.83
N VAL A 90 1.68 -19.25 -2.14
CA VAL A 90 2.41 -20.00 -3.16
C VAL A 90 3.91 -19.74 -3.08
N PHE A 91 4.32 -18.48 -2.90
CA PHE A 91 5.73 -18.11 -2.79
C PHE A 91 6.36 -18.73 -1.55
N CYS A 92 5.78 -18.51 -0.37
CA CYS A 92 6.28 -19.06 0.89
C CYS A 92 6.42 -20.59 0.82
N LYS A 93 5.42 -21.28 0.26
CA LYS A 93 5.47 -22.73 0.13
C LYS A 93 6.49 -23.23 -0.88
N CYS A 94 6.60 -22.59 -2.06
CA CYS A 94 7.46 -23.09 -3.13
C CYS A 94 8.92 -22.66 -3.01
N ILE A 95 9.18 -21.48 -2.43
CA ILE A 95 10.51 -20.88 -2.39
C ILE A 95 11.11 -20.93 -0.98
N LEU A 96 10.28 -20.76 0.06
CA LEU A 96 10.75 -20.72 1.46
C LEU A 96 10.44 -22.00 2.25
N ASP A 97 9.79 -22.99 1.63
CA ASP A 97 9.26 -24.20 2.27
C ASP A 97 8.45 -23.92 3.56
N TRP A 98 7.69 -22.80 3.54
CA TRP A 98 6.94 -22.31 4.69
C TRP A 98 5.44 -22.21 4.39
N GLU A 99 4.62 -22.79 5.27
CA GLU A 99 3.16 -22.66 5.20
C GLU A 99 2.71 -21.28 5.72
N PHE A 100 2.25 -20.43 4.80
CA PHE A 100 1.79 -19.08 5.10
C PHE A 100 0.27 -18.97 5.12
N ASP A 101 -0.28 -18.44 6.21
CA ASP A 101 -1.69 -18.02 6.31
C ASP A 101 -1.80 -16.51 6.53
N ALA A 102 -2.36 -15.79 5.55
CA ALA A 102 -2.58 -14.35 5.59
C ALA A 102 -3.53 -13.89 6.72
N LYS A 103 -4.30 -14.81 7.33
CA LYS A 103 -5.13 -14.51 8.51
C LYS A 103 -4.32 -14.55 9.81
N VAL A 104 -3.33 -15.44 9.87
CA VAL A 104 -2.50 -15.64 11.06
C VAL A 104 -1.30 -14.69 11.03
N HIS A 105 -0.73 -14.46 9.85
CA HIS A 105 0.48 -13.67 9.66
C HIS A 105 0.14 -12.25 9.17
N GLN A 106 -0.67 -11.55 9.96
CA GLN A 106 -0.93 -10.12 9.74
C GLN A 106 0.11 -9.29 10.49
N PRO A 107 0.59 -8.18 9.89
CA PRO A 107 1.42 -7.25 10.65
C PRO A 107 0.61 -6.69 11.82
N PRO A 108 1.25 -6.17 12.89
CA PRO A 108 0.53 -5.46 13.93
C PRO A 108 -0.39 -4.39 13.34
N PRO A 109 -1.62 -4.23 13.86
CA PRO A 109 -2.52 -3.20 13.37
C PRO A 109 -1.96 -1.81 13.68
N TYR A 110 -2.13 -0.88 12.76
CA TYR A 110 -1.80 0.52 12.99
C TYR A 110 -2.53 1.05 14.23
N GLN A 111 -1.82 1.78 15.07
CA GLN A 111 -2.38 2.46 16.24
C GLN A 111 -2.64 3.91 15.86
N LEU A 112 -3.91 4.32 15.81
CA LEU A 112 -4.29 5.70 15.43
C LEU A 112 -5.03 6.43 16.56
N ASP A 113 -5.56 5.72 17.56
CA ASP A 113 -6.43 6.29 18.59
C ASP A 113 -5.74 7.40 19.39
N HIS A 114 -4.43 7.26 19.65
CA HIS A 114 -3.66 8.27 20.39
C HIS A 114 -3.54 9.60 19.65
N LEU A 115 -3.62 9.60 18.31
CA LEU A 115 -3.57 10.81 17.49
C LEU A 115 -4.78 11.72 17.70
N PHE A 116 -5.90 11.18 18.17
CA PHE A 116 -7.10 11.97 18.49
C PHE A 116 -6.96 12.69 19.83
N VAL A 117 -6.25 12.10 20.80
CA VAL A 117 -6.14 12.61 22.17
C VAL A 117 -4.92 13.53 22.33
N SER A 118 -3.82 13.18 21.68
CA SER A 118 -2.56 13.93 21.75
C SER A 118 -2.61 15.12 20.80
N SER A 119 -2.63 16.35 21.33
CA SER A 119 -2.38 17.57 20.56
C SER A 119 -0.90 17.85 20.31
N ALA A 120 -0.02 16.99 20.83
CA ALA A 120 1.42 17.13 20.62
C ALA A 120 1.74 16.98 19.13
N ALA A 121 2.58 17.89 18.63
CA ALA A 121 3.11 17.79 17.27
C ALA A 121 3.80 16.45 17.08
N LEU A 122 3.63 15.86 15.90
CA LEU A 122 4.31 14.62 15.54
C LEU A 122 5.83 14.87 15.54
N PRO A 123 6.63 14.14 16.33
CA PRO A 123 8.05 14.45 16.48
C PRO A 123 8.82 14.23 15.18
N LEU A 124 9.68 15.19 14.85
CA LEU A 124 10.58 15.18 13.68
C LEU A 124 12.04 15.13 14.14
N GLU A 125 12.90 14.48 13.36
CA GLU A 125 14.35 14.53 13.54
C GLU A 125 14.99 15.35 12.40
N LEU A 126 16.02 16.13 12.71
CA LEU A 126 16.75 16.94 11.72
C LEU A 126 17.29 16.10 10.55
N GLY A 127 17.67 14.84 10.82
CA GLY A 127 18.19 13.92 9.80
C GLY A 127 17.15 13.35 8.84
N ASP A 128 15.85 13.54 9.09
CA ASP A 128 14.79 13.03 8.21
C ASP A 128 14.54 13.95 7.00
N GLY A 129 15.13 15.16 6.98
CA GLY A 129 14.91 16.14 5.91
C GLY A 129 13.45 16.62 5.82
N ILE A 130 12.69 16.52 6.91
CA ILE A 130 11.29 16.96 6.99
C ILE A 130 11.24 18.34 7.65
N GLU A 131 10.62 19.31 6.97
CA GLU A 131 10.38 20.65 7.52
C GLU A 131 9.12 20.70 8.38
N SER A 132 8.04 20.04 7.93
CA SER A 132 6.78 20.02 8.67
C SER A 132 5.98 18.75 8.42
N VAL A 133 5.14 18.41 9.40
CA VAL A 133 4.19 17.31 9.34
C VAL A 133 2.86 17.73 9.96
N ASP A 134 1.77 17.43 9.29
CA ASP A 134 0.42 17.79 9.71
C ASP A 134 -0.58 16.67 9.40
N ILE A 135 -1.55 16.45 10.30
CA ILE A 135 -2.72 15.61 10.01
C ILE A 135 -3.75 16.48 9.31
N THR A 136 -4.07 16.19 8.05
CA THR A 136 -5.00 17.02 7.25
C THR A 136 -6.41 16.43 7.19
N ARG A 137 -6.57 15.15 7.50
CA ARG A 137 -7.87 14.48 7.56
C ARG A 137 -7.85 13.40 8.62
N MET A 138 -8.96 13.25 9.35
CA MET A 138 -9.15 12.19 10.32
C MET A 138 -10.57 11.64 10.20
N ARG A 139 -10.72 10.32 10.12
CA ARG A 139 -12.02 9.65 10.26
C ARG A 139 -12.09 8.97 11.60
N ILE A 140 -13.14 9.29 12.34
CA ILE A 140 -13.39 8.75 13.66
C ILE A 140 -14.74 8.05 13.71
N GLU A 141 -14.84 7.02 14.53
CA GLU A 141 -16.08 6.37 14.89
C GLU A 141 -16.30 6.54 16.39
N GLN A 142 -17.54 6.77 16.79
CA GLN A 142 -17.92 6.82 18.19
C GLN A 142 -18.60 5.51 18.57
N LEU A 143 -18.15 4.89 19.65
CA LEU A 143 -18.74 3.65 20.15
C LEU A 143 -20.24 3.84 20.43
N GLY A 144 -21.06 2.95 19.87
CA GLY A 144 -22.52 2.99 20.02
C GLY A 144 -23.24 3.94 19.05
N VAL A 145 -22.52 4.72 18.24
CA VAL A 145 -23.10 5.57 17.20
C VAL A 145 -22.78 4.97 15.83
N PRO A 146 -23.79 4.69 14.99
CA PRO A 146 -23.54 4.18 13.65
C PRO A 146 -22.89 5.24 12.76
N GLY A 147 -21.93 4.82 11.94
CA GLY A 147 -21.24 5.67 10.98
C GLY A 147 -19.93 6.26 11.51
N TYR A 148 -19.35 7.16 10.72
CA TYR A 148 -18.11 7.86 11.04
C TYR A 148 -18.28 9.36 10.87
N ILE A 149 -17.49 10.11 11.63
CA ILE A 149 -17.30 11.55 11.48
C ILE A 149 -15.98 11.77 10.78
N GLU A 150 -15.97 12.68 9.81
CA GLU A 150 -14.78 13.04 9.07
C GLU A 150 -14.40 14.49 9.33
N LEU A 151 -13.22 14.66 9.91
CA LEU A 151 -12.60 15.94 10.19
C LEU A 151 -11.59 16.24 9.07
N LYS A 152 -11.59 17.48 8.58
CA LYS A 152 -10.72 17.93 7.50
C LYS A 152 -10.14 19.30 7.83
N CYS A 153 -8.87 19.47 7.50
CA CYS A 153 -8.22 20.77 7.46
C CYS A 153 -7.90 21.14 6.03
N ASP A 154 -7.99 22.44 5.75
CA ASP A 154 -7.63 22.98 4.45
C ASP A 154 -6.13 22.87 4.19
N ARG A 155 -5.77 22.93 2.91
CA ARG A 155 -4.36 22.97 2.52
C ARG A 155 -3.73 24.28 3.01
N GLY A 156 -2.62 24.17 3.72
CA GLY A 156 -1.92 25.33 4.27
C GLY A 156 -2.50 25.85 5.58
N SER A 157 -3.40 25.09 6.22
CA SER A 157 -3.78 25.35 7.60
C SER A 157 -2.55 25.40 8.51
N PRO A 158 -2.59 26.21 9.59
CA PRO A 158 -1.48 26.31 10.52
C PRO A 158 -1.22 24.96 11.22
N PRO A 159 -0.01 24.74 11.74
CA PRO A 159 0.30 23.56 12.54
C PRO A 159 -0.73 23.36 13.66
N GLY A 160 -1.20 22.12 13.81
CA GLY A 160 -2.19 21.77 14.82
C GLY A 160 -3.64 22.13 14.50
N ALA A 161 -3.95 22.61 13.29
CA ALA A 161 -5.32 22.92 12.86
C ALA A 161 -6.31 21.75 13.02
N MET A 162 -5.85 20.50 12.92
CA MET A 162 -6.69 19.32 13.18
C MET A 162 -7.23 19.31 14.60
N TYR A 163 -6.44 19.72 15.59
CA TYR A 163 -6.89 19.74 16.98
C TYR A 163 -7.87 20.87 17.25
N GLN A 164 -7.69 22.02 16.60
CA GLN A 164 -8.68 23.09 16.63
C GLN A 164 -9.99 22.65 15.98
N GLU A 165 -9.91 21.89 14.88
CA GLU A 165 -11.09 21.33 14.20
C GLU A 165 -11.78 20.25 15.04
N ILE A 166 -11.01 19.41 15.74
CA ILE A 166 -11.54 18.48 16.75
C ILE A 166 -12.34 19.25 17.81
N GLU A 167 -11.77 20.30 18.41
CA GLU A 167 -12.45 21.08 19.45
C GLU A 167 -13.70 21.82 18.94
N ARG A 168 -13.65 22.33 17.69
CA ARG A 168 -14.77 23.03 17.05
C ARG A 168 -15.91 22.08 16.69
N SER A 169 -15.59 20.96 16.04
CA SER A 169 -16.58 20.02 15.51
C SER A 169 -17.10 19.05 16.56
N LEU A 170 -16.31 18.73 17.57
CA LEU A 170 -16.66 17.79 18.63
C LEU A 170 -16.73 18.56 19.94
N ASN A 171 -17.95 18.91 20.36
CA ASN A 171 -18.17 19.62 21.62
C ASN A 171 -17.59 18.78 22.78
N PRO A 172 -16.51 19.23 23.47
CA PRO A 172 -15.79 18.44 24.47
C PRO A 172 -16.68 18.01 25.65
N SER A 173 -17.78 18.73 25.88
CA SER A 173 -18.73 18.45 26.95
C SER A 173 -19.74 17.33 26.64
N ARG A 174 -19.82 16.84 25.39
CA ARG A 174 -20.79 15.81 24.97
C ARG A 174 -20.18 14.49 24.53
N ILE A 175 -18.87 14.44 24.31
CA ILE A 175 -18.22 13.24 23.76
C ILE A 175 -17.09 12.78 24.68
N ASN A 176 -17.22 11.55 25.17
CA ASN A 176 -16.14 10.90 25.89
C ASN A 176 -15.03 10.54 24.90
N ARG A 177 -13.85 11.16 25.01
CA ARG A 177 -12.72 10.90 24.11
C ARG A 177 -12.28 9.42 24.13
N SER A 178 -12.53 8.67 25.21
CA SER A 178 -12.19 7.25 25.29
C SER A 178 -13.14 6.34 24.50
N SER A 179 -14.31 6.83 24.09
CA SER A 179 -15.24 6.09 23.24
C SER A 179 -15.01 6.32 21.74
N ILE A 180 -14.01 7.12 21.38
CA ILE A 180 -13.65 7.40 20.00
C ILE A 180 -12.59 6.40 19.50
N LYS A 181 -12.82 5.88 18.30
CA LYS A 181 -11.85 5.09 17.53
C LYS A 181 -11.45 5.83 16.28
N VAL A 182 -10.14 5.97 16.04
CA VAL A 182 -9.62 6.56 14.81
C VAL A 182 -9.48 5.47 13.77
N ARG A 183 -10.22 5.58 12.66
CA ARG A 183 -10.20 4.59 11.58
C ARG A 183 -9.16 4.90 10.52
N SER A 184 -8.98 6.17 10.20
CA SER A 184 -8.00 6.59 9.22
C SER A 184 -7.51 8.00 9.46
N VAL A 185 -6.27 8.25 9.09
CA VAL A 185 -5.67 9.60 9.03
C VAL A 185 -5.03 9.83 7.68
N THR A 186 -5.12 11.06 7.18
CA THR A 186 -4.27 11.53 6.08
C THR A 186 -3.20 12.44 6.68
N ILE A 187 -1.94 12.07 6.49
CA ILE A 187 -0.78 12.83 6.98
C ILE A 187 -0.14 13.52 5.79
N SER A 188 0.12 14.82 5.91
CA SER A 188 0.88 15.61 4.96
C SER A 188 2.25 15.93 5.53
N ILE A 189 3.29 15.71 4.72
CA ILE A 189 4.68 16.00 5.05
C ILE A 189 5.22 16.99 4.01
N VAL A 190 5.98 17.98 4.49
CA VAL A 190 6.78 18.87 3.66
C VAL A 190 8.23 18.51 3.86
N PHE A 191 8.87 18.03 2.79
CA PHE A 191 10.31 17.77 2.79
C PHE A 191 11.08 19.07 2.54
N GLY A 192 12.20 19.20 3.24
CA GLY A 192 13.19 20.25 3.07
C GLY A 192 13.81 20.26 1.69
N ARG A 193 14.41 21.40 1.35
CA ARG A 193 15.03 21.61 0.05
C ARG A 193 16.37 20.89 -0.05
N ASP A 194 16.52 20.05 -1.07
CA ASP A 194 17.83 19.70 -1.63
C ASP A 194 18.15 20.66 -2.79
N GLY A 195 18.71 21.84 -2.45
CA GLY A 195 19.20 22.81 -3.44
C GLY A 195 18.16 23.82 -3.98
N ARG A 196 18.18 24.09 -5.30
CA ARG A 196 17.40 25.17 -5.97
C ARG A 196 15.93 24.82 -6.28
N GLY A 197 15.43 23.67 -5.82
CA GLY A 197 14.07 23.18 -6.06
C GLY A 197 13.01 23.75 -5.11
N ARG A 198 11.74 23.53 -5.46
CA ARG A 198 10.58 23.81 -4.60
C ARG A 198 10.40 22.68 -3.58
N ASN A 199 10.01 23.02 -2.36
CA ASN A 199 9.71 22.05 -1.29
C ASN A 199 8.74 20.98 -1.81
N SER A 200 9.12 19.71 -1.63
CA SER A 200 8.27 18.59 -2.07
C SER A 200 7.28 18.26 -0.97
N ARG A 201 5.99 18.22 -1.32
CA ARG A 201 4.92 17.87 -0.39
C ARG A 201 4.42 16.48 -0.72
N ALA A 202 4.40 15.61 0.28
CA ALA A 202 3.79 14.29 0.19
C ALA A 202 2.54 14.24 1.10
N SER A 203 1.56 13.45 0.68
CA SER A 203 0.40 13.11 1.52
C SER A 203 0.13 11.62 1.41
N PHE A 204 -0.14 10.96 2.51
CA PHE A 204 -0.46 9.53 2.52
C PHE A 204 -1.53 9.24 3.55
N ASP A 205 -2.25 8.16 3.31
CA ASP A 205 -3.36 7.68 4.12
C ASP A 205 -2.90 6.45 4.89
N VAL A 206 -3.22 6.44 6.19
CA VAL A 206 -3.07 5.27 7.06
C VAL A 206 -4.45 4.91 7.57
N THR A 207 -4.86 3.66 7.37
CA THR A 207 -6.18 3.15 7.73
C THR A 207 -6.04 1.84 8.48
N VAL A 208 -6.69 1.74 9.64
CA VAL A 208 -6.69 0.50 10.43
C VAL A 208 -7.46 -0.61 9.70
N PRO A 209 -7.04 -1.88 9.84
CA PRO A 209 -5.90 -2.31 10.63
C PRO A 209 -4.54 -2.21 9.91
N HIS A 210 -4.46 -2.37 8.58
CA HIS A 210 -3.16 -2.57 7.90
C HIS A 210 -2.99 -1.82 6.56
N THR A 211 -3.86 -0.87 6.25
CA THR A 211 -3.86 -0.24 4.91
C THR A 211 -3.08 1.08 4.93
N CYS A 212 -2.12 1.20 4.02
CA CYS A 212 -1.43 2.46 3.76
C CYS A 212 -1.06 2.58 2.27
N ASN A 213 -1.16 3.78 1.69
CA ASN A 213 -0.82 4.05 0.29
C ASN A 213 0.63 4.56 0.09
N LEU A 214 1.51 4.32 1.08
CA LEU A 214 2.91 4.73 1.00
C LEU A 214 3.69 3.99 -0.11
N LYS A 215 3.22 2.83 -0.55
CA LYS A 215 3.86 2.04 -1.61
C LYS A 215 3.93 2.74 -2.97
N ASP A 216 3.07 3.72 -3.21
CA ASP A 216 3.03 4.48 -4.47
C ASP A 216 4.08 5.63 -4.48
N ARG A 217 4.93 5.72 -3.46
CA ARG A 217 5.92 6.79 -3.27
C ARG A 217 7.33 6.35 -3.66
N PRO A 218 8.22 7.30 -4.02
CA PRO A 218 9.64 7.05 -4.22
C PRO A 218 10.26 6.37 -2.99
N GLU A 219 11.20 5.45 -3.22
CA GLU A 219 11.82 4.62 -2.17
C GLU A 219 12.45 5.44 -1.04
N GLU A 220 13.20 6.50 -1.40
CA GLU A 220 13.81 7.42 -0.43
C GLU A 220 12.77 8.05 0.52
N GLN A 221 11.67 8.56 -0.04
CA GLN A 221 10.58 9.14 0.76
C GLN A 221 9.89 8.07 1.60
N ARG A 222 9.67 6.88 1.03
CA ARG A 222 9.03 5.76 1.71
C ARG A 222 9.82 5.33 2.94
N THR A 223 11.15 5.15 2.84
CA THR A 223 12.00 4.75 3.97
C THR A 223 11.96 5.77 5.10
N VAL A 224 12.02 7.07 4.78
CA VAL A 224 11.90 8.14 5.78
C VAL A 224 10.52 8.10 6.45
N ILE A 225 9.45 7.98 5.68
CA ILE A 225 8.08 7.95 6.22
C ILE A 225 7.84 6.70 7.07
N GLU A 226 8.32 5.52 6.67
CA GLU A 226 8.22 4.30 7.48
C GLU A 226 8.94 4.44 8.83
N LYS A 227 10.11 5.09 8.86
CA LYS A 227 10.81 5.45 10.10
C LYS A 227 9.96 6.39 10.97
N CYS A 228 9.36 7.41 10.37
CA CYS A 228 8.49 8.35 11.06
C CYS A 228 7.24 7.67 11.65
N LEU A 229 6.59 6.77 10.91
CA LEU A 229 5.42 6.02 11.38
C LEU A 229 5.71 5.23 12.67
N LYS A 230 6.90 4.63 12.77
CA LYS A 230 7.36 3.96 14.01
C LYS A 230 7.57 4.96 15.13
N ARG A 231 8.25 6.09 14.86
CA ARG A 231 8.49 7.14 15.86
C ARG A 231 7.19 7.74 16.41
N TRP A 232 6.18 7.86 15.57
CA TRP A 232 4.86 8.39 15.93
C TRP A 232 3.96 7.37 16.63
N GLY A 233 4.47 6.14 16.85
CA GLY A 233 3.70 5.05 17.44
C GLY A 233 2.54 4.58 16.57
N ILE A 234 2.53 4.91 15.27
CA ILE A 234 1.49 4.48 14.34
C ILE A 234 1.72 3.02 13.92
N SER A 235 2.98 2.66 13.66
CA SER A 235 3.41 1.29 13.35
C SER A 235 4.37 0.76 14.41
N THR A 236 4.36 -0.55 14.64
CA THR A 236 5.30 -1.23 15.54
C THR A 236 6.59 -1.65 14.80
#